data_AF-A0A5S3N3F1-F1
#
_entry.id   AF-A0A5S3N3F1-F1
#
_cell.length_a   1.000
_cell.length_b   1.000
_cell.length_c   1.000
_cell.angle_alpha   90.00
_cell.angle_beta   90.00
_cell.angle_gamma   90.00
#
_symmetry.space_group_name_H-M   'P 1'
#
loop_
_entity.id
_entity.type
_entity.pdbx_description
1 polymer ?
#
loop_
_entity_poly.entity_id
_entity_poly.type
_entity_poly.pdbx_seq_one_letter_code
_entity_poly.pdbx_strand_id
1 'polypeptide(L)'
;MENRGKKKIFIIIALLLFSVANINAQIDTRTQNKIKAKFLTAQELYDNKEYTESLEKVNEIEKLTDGKLLAAAQNLKVKCLIGQEKYIKAKEELYTLEGLNLSSDIIKDISSYSSKIENYIEAEKEKNKQIISKIKLKLGPKSVEAIKTWDIKKLWGFNIDNKFGYINSNFEIIIPFEYEDGYDRIYPEWNYLPTKLNGKWGIIDRTNHVVITHKYEAAYKLGNKDFFQVKKNGKLGIVDKNEKMIADFIYDEIWQFFGNLGIAFVKLNGKWGSLNERGEIVIDIKYDDLDHISTNDILEAELNGKKGKIDRKGNIVEPFK
;
A
#
# COMPACT_ATOMS: atom_id res chain seq x y z
N MET A 1 6.91 -44.26 5.56
CA MET A 1 5.95 -43.45 4.78
C MET A 1 4.57 -43.78 5.31
N GLU A 2 4.01 -42.95 6.19
CA GLU A 2 2.59 -42.91 6.60
C GLU A 2 2.48 -42.05 7.86
N ASN A 3 2.17 -40.74 7.71
CA ASN A 3 1.35 -39.94 8.66
C ASN A 3 1.23 -38.45 8.25
N ARG A 4 1.09 -38.12 6.96
CA ARG A 4 0.87 -36.72 6.52
C ARG A 4 -0.53 -36.42 5.97
N GLY A 5 -1.48 -37.36 6.10
CA GLY A 5 -2.85 -37.23 5.57
C GLY A 5 -3.90 -36.71 6.56
N LYS A 6 -3.63 -36.65 7.87
CA LYS A 6 -4.66 -36.37 8.91
C LYS A 6 -4.75 -34.93 9.42
N LYS A 7 -4.02 -33.97 8.84
CA LYS A 7 -4.13 -32.54 9.21
C LYS A 7 -5.11 -31.72 8.36
N LYS A 8 -5.75 -32.29 7.34
CA LYS A 8 -6.70 -31.60 6.43
C LYS A 8 -8.14 -31.48 6.96
N ILE A 9 -8.38 -31.83 8.23
CA ILE A 9 -9.71 -31.86 8.85
C ILE A 9 -9.62 -31.24 10.24
N PHE A 10 -9.20 -29.98 10.34
CA PHE A 10 -9.22 -29.26 11.62
C PHE A 10 -10.13 -28.03 11.60
N ILE A 11 -10.30 -27.37 10.45
CA ILE A 11 -11.24 -26.24 10.33
C ILE A 11 -12.70 -26.73 10.32
N ILE A 12 -12.98 -27.87 9.68
CA ILE A 12 -14.34 -28.42 9.57
C ILE A 12 -14.88 -28.94 10.93
N ILE A 13 -14.00 -29.44 11.81
CA ILE A 13 -14.40 -30.00 13.12
C ILE A 13 -14.58 -28.89 14.17
N ALA A 14 -13.86 -27.77 14.07
CA ALA A 14 -14.03 -26.64 14.98
C ALA A 14 -15.40 -25.94 14.81
N LEU A 15 -15.96 -25.95 13.59
CA LEU A 15 -17.26 -25.35 13.27
C LEU A 15 -18.48 -26.13 13.81
N LEU A 16 -18.29 -27.34 14.34
CA LEU A 16 -19.39 -28.24 14.75
C LEU A 16 -19.74 -28.20 16.25
N LEU A 17 -19.04 -27.43 17.10
CA LEU A 17 -19.16 -27.61 18.56
C LEU A 17 -19.46 -26.38 19.44
N PHE A 18 -19.84 -25.22 18.90
CA PHE A 18 -20.25 -24.10 19.76
C PHE A 18 -21.57 -23.48 19.33
N SER A 19 -22.65 -23.87 20.02
CA SER A 19 -23.85 -23.05 20.10
C SER A 19 -23.86 -22.30 21.43
N VAL A 20 -23.69 -20.97 21.39
CA VAL A 20 -24.03 -20.11 22.53
C VAL A 20 -25.09 -19.12 22.09
N ALA A 21 -26.12 -19.03 22.92
CA ALA A 21 -27.31 -18.22 22.72
C ALA A 21 -26.95 -16.72 22.57
N ASN A 22 -27.53 -16.07 21.55
CA ASN A 22 -27.48 -14.62 21.42
C ASN A 22 -28.87 -14.00 21.60
N ILE A 23 -28.90 -12.94 22.40
CA ILE A 23 -30.04 -12.11 22.77
C ILE A 23 -30.32 -11.17 21.59
N ASN A 24 -31.39 -11.39 20.85
CA ASN A 24 -31.79 -10.54 19.71
C ASN A 24 -32.53 -9.28 20.18
N ALA A 25 -31.99 -8.09 19.87
CA ALA A 25 -32.83 -6.92 19.64
C ALA A 25 -33.44 -7.04 18.23
N GLN A 26 -34.76 -7.07 18.10
CA GLN A 26 -35.42 -7.23 16.80
C GLN A 26 -35.14 -6.03 15.88
N ILE A 27 -34.38 -6.25 14.81
CA ILE A 27 -34.24 -5.33 13.68
C ILE A 27 -35.60 -5.14 13.00
N ASP A 28 -36.00 -3.91 12.70
CA ASP A 28 -37.27 -3.61 12.05
C ASP A 28 -37.34 -4.14 10.60
N THR A 29 -38.55 -4.44 10.12
CA THR A 29 -38.79 -5.06 8.81
C THR A 29 -38.25 -4.25 7.63
N ARG A 30 -38.24 -2.91 7.72
CA ARG A 30 -37.74 -2.04 6.65
C ARG A 30 -36.22 -2.16 6.56
N THR A 31 -35.53 -2.19 7.69
CA THR A 31 -34.09 -2.42 7.76
C THR A 31 -33.73 -3.82 7.25
N GLN A 32 -34.49 -4.86 7.62
CA GLN A 32 -34.28 -6.22 7.09
C GLN A 32 -34.44 -6.29 5.56
N ASN A 33 -35.45 -5.63 4.99
CA ASN A 33 -35.64 -5.59 3.54
C ASN A 33 -34.51 -4.84 2.82
N LYS A 34 -34.00 -3.76 3.43
CA LYS A 34 -32.85 -3.01 2.91
C LYS A 34 -31.58 -3.87 2.89
N ILE A 35 -31.34 -4.63 3.95
CA ILE A 35 -30.20 -5.55 4.05
C ILE A 35 -30.30 -6.64 2.97
N LYS A 36 -31.48 -7.26 2.80
CA LYS A 36 -31.70 -8.27 1.76
C LYS A 36 -31.45 -7.72 0.35
N ALA A 37 -31.97 -6.53 0.04
CA ALA A 37 -31.77 -5.91 -1.26
C ALA A 37 -30.28 -5.65 -1.54
N LYS A 38 -29.53 -5.15 -0.53
CA LYS A 38 -28.08 -4.97 -0.65
C LYS A 38 -27.35 -6.29 -0.85
N PHE A 39 -27.75 -7.34 -0.14
CA PHE A 39 -27.13 -8.66 -0.28
C PHE A 39 -27.33 -9.23 -1.69
N LEU A 40 -28.54 -9.11 -2.25
CA LEU A 40 -28.82 -9.52 -3.63
C LEU A 40 -27.97 -8.72 -4.64
N THR A 41 -27.81 -7.41 -4.43
CA THR A 41 -26.93 -6.58 -5.26
C THR A 41 -25.47 -7.05 -5.17
N ALA A 42 -24.98 -7.34 -3.96
CA ALA A 42 -23.62 -7.85 -3.77
C ALA A 42 -23.41 -9.21 -4.46
N GLN A 43 -24.42 -10.09 -4.42
CA GLN A 43 -24.39 -11.38 -5.09
C GLN A 43 -24.34 -11.22 -6.62
N GLU A 44 -25.15 -10.35 -7.19
CA GLU A 44 -25.14 -10.03 -8.63
C GLU A 44 -23.77 -9.50 -9.08
N LEU A 45 -23.20 -8.55 -8.33
CA LEU A 45 -21.85 -8.04 -8.58
C LEU A 45 -20.80 -9.16 -8.53
N TYR A 46 -20.89 -10.06 -7.55
CA TYR A 46 -20.01 -11.21 -7.46
C TYR A 46 -20.14 -12.15 -8.68
N ASP A 47 -21.38 -12.44 -9.10
CA ASP A 47 -21.65 -13.32 -10.24
C ASP A 47 -21.11 -12.70 -11.55
N ASN A 48 -21.12 -11.37 -11.66
CA ASN A 48 -20.48 -10.59 -12.73
C ASN A 48 -18.96 -10.44 -12.59
N LYS A 49 -18.36 -10.99 -11.53
CA LYS A 49 -16.93 -10.88 -11.17
C LYS A 49 -16.47 -9.46 -10.80
N GLU A 50 -17.41 -8.58 -10.45
CA GLU A 50 -17.19 -7.24 -9.88
C GLU A 50 -16.92 -7.36 -8.37
N TYR A 51 -15.82 -8.04 -8.03
CA TYR A 51 -15.54 -8.46 -6.65
C TYR A 51 -15.27 -7.28 -5.70
N THR A 52 -14.73 -6.17 -6.19
CA THR A 52 -14.42 -4.99 -5.35
C THR A 52 -15.70 -4.31 -4.92
N GLU A 53 -16.59 -4.07 -5.87
CA GLU A 53 -17.90 -3.45 -5.70
C GLU A 53 -18.79 -4.35 -4.83
N SER A 54 -18.76 -5.66 -5.06
CA SER A 54 -19.43 -6.65 -4.22
C SER A 54 -18.94 -6.57 -2.76
N LEU A 55 -17.62 -6.51 -2.55
CA LEU A 55 -17.01 -6.41 -1.23
C LEU A 55 -17.40 -5.11 -0.49
N GLU A 56 -17.49 -3.98 -1.18
CA GLU A 56 -17.99 -2.73 -0.60
C GLU A 56 -19.42 -2.88 -0.08
N LYS A 57 -20.31 -3.52 -0.87
CA LYS A 57 -21.69 -3.79 -0.44
C LYS A 57 -21.76 -4.77 0.73
N VAL A 58 -20.92 -5.79 0.75
CA VAL A 58 -20.81 -6.71 1.89
C VAL A 58 -20.40 -5.97 3.16
N ASN A 59 -19.38 -5.12 3.11
CA ASN A 59 -18.93 -4.33 4.26
C ASN A 59 -20.00 -3.34 4.76
N GLU A 60 -20.87 -2.83 3.89
CA GLU A 60 -22.04 -2.03 4.31
C GLU A 60 -23.08 -2.87 5.06
N ILE A 61 -23.26 -4.14 4.69
CA ILE A 61 -24.22 -5.07 5.32
C ILE A 61 -23.74 -5.47 6.72
N GLU A 62 -22.46 -5.80 6.89
CA GLU A 62 -21.88 -6.23 8.18
C GLU A 62 -22.10 -5.20 9.30
N LYS A 63 -22.19 -3.91 8.95
CA LYS A 63 -22.45 -2.82 9.91
C LYS A 63 -23.91 -2.75 10.39
N LEU A 64 -24.82 -3.46 9.71
CA LEU A 64 -26.26 -3.30 9.86
C LEU A 64 -26.96 -4.57 10.36
N THR A 65 -26.26 -5.70 10.50
CA THR A 65 -26.87 -7.00 10.78
C THR A 65 -26.05 -7.86 11.75
N ASP A 66 -26.74 -8.73 12.46
CA ASP A 66 -26.20 -9.85 13.22
C ASP A 66 -26.76 -11.20 12.73
N GLY A 67 -26.31 -12.31 13.33
CA GLY A 67 -26.90 -13.64 13.13
C GLY A 67 -26.72 -14.26 11.74
N LYS A 68 -27.79 -14.83 11.16
CA LYS A 68 -27.72 -15.63 9.92
C LYS A 68 -27.39 -14.81 8.66
N LEU A 69 -27.92 -13.59 8.56
CA LEU A 69 -27.63 -12.68 7.43
C LEU A 69 -26.16 -12.23 7.44
N LEU A 70 -25.59 -12.08 8.64
CA LEU A 70 -24.15 -11.83 8.81
C LEU A 70 -23.31 -13.00 8.27
N ALA A 71 -23.69 -14.24 8.57
CA ALA A 71 -22.98 -15.43 8.06
C ALA A 71 -23.00 -15.52 6.52
N ALA A 72 -24.13 -15.21 5.89
CA ALA A 72 -24.22 -15.18 4.43
C ALA A 72 -23.35 -14.08 3.81
N ALA A 73 -23.35 -12.87 4.41
CA ALA A 73 -22.51 -11.76 3.98
C ALA A 73 -21.02 -12.08 4.10
N GLN A 74 -20.58 -12.64 5.24
CA GLN A 74 -19.19 -13.06 5.46
C GLN A 74 -18.76 -14.21 4.52
N ASN A 75 -19.64 -15.18 4.25
CA ASN A 75 -19.36 -16.22 3.24
C ASN A 75 -19.15 -15.61 1.84
N LEU A 76 -19.99 -14.66 1.43
CA LEU A 76 -19.82 -13.94 0.16
C LEU A 76 -18.51 -13.13 0.14
N LYS A 77 -18.14 -12.53 1.27
CA LYS A 77 -16.85 -11.83 1.45
C LYS A 77 -15.66 -12.73 1.14
N VAL A 78 -15.65 -13.93 1.73
CA VAL A 78 -14.61 -14.94 1.50
C VAL A 78 -14.55 -15.29 0.01
N LYS A 79 -15.70 -15.53 -0.63
CA LYS A 79 -15.77 -15.83 -2.08
C LYS A 79 -15.23 -14.68 -2.94
N CYS A 80 -15.53 -13.42 -2.61
CA CYS A 80 -14.98 -12.25 -3.31
C CYS A 80 -13.46 -12.17 -3.14
N LEU A 81 -12.94 -12.38 -1.94
CA LEU A 81 -11.50 -12.37 -1.67
C LEU A 81 -10.78 -13.48 -2.45
N ILE A 82 -11.37 -14.67 -2.56
CA ILE A 82 -10.86 -15.76 -3.41
C ILE A 82 -10.90 -15.36 -4.88
N GLY A 83 -11.97 -14.71 -5.34
CA GLY A 83 -12.09 -14.18 -6.70
C GLY A 83 -11.00 -13.16 -7.04
N GLN A 84 -10.56 -12.38 -6.05
CA GLN A 84 -9.42 -11.45 -6.14
C GLN A 84 -8.06 -12.10 -5.86
N GLU A 85 -7.99 -13.43 -5.72
CA GLU A 85 -6.78 -14.19 -5.37
C GLU A 85 -6.12 -13.78 -4.03
N LYS A 86 -6.87 -13.14 -3.13
CA LYS A 86 -6.42 -12.71 -1.80
C LYS A 86 -6.61 -13.83 -0.77
N TYR A 87 -6.00 -14.99 -1.00
CA TYR A 87 -6.24 -16.20 -0.20
C TYR A 87 -5.85 -16.09 1.29
N ILE A 88 -4.83 -15.29 1.63
CA ILE A 88 -4.45 -15.05 3.03
C ILE A 88 -5.58 -14.32 3.76
N LYS A 89 -6.08 -13.22 3.18
CA LYS A 89 -7.24 -12.48 3.72
C LYS A 89 -8.51 -13.32 3.73
N ALA A 90 -8.72 -14.15 2.70
CA ALA A 90 -9.85 -15.07 2.65
C ALA A 90 -9.82 -16.08 3.81
N LYS A 91 -8.63 -16.54 4.23
CA LYS A 91 -8.47 -17.40 5.40
C LYS A 91 -8.74 -16.65 6.70
N GLU A 92 -8.25 -15.42 6.85
CA GLU A 92 -8.55 -14.58 8.02
C GLU A 92 -10.05 -14.36 8.17
N GLU A 93 -10.73 -14.05 7.06
CA GLU A 93 -12.19 -13.89 7.05
C GLU A 93 -12.93 -15.20 7.29
N LEU A 94 -12.37 -16.36 6.92
CA LEU A 94 -12.98 -17.65 7.24
C LEU A 94 -13.07 -17.87 8.77
N TYR A 95 -12.13 -17.34 9.54
CA TYR A 95 -12.18 -17.42 11.01
C TYR A 95 -13.29 -16.55 11.62
N THR A 96 -13.79 -15.51 10.93
CA THR A 96 -14.89 -14.67 11.45
C THR A 96 -16.23 -15.42 11.41
N LEU A 97 -16.34 -16.44 10.56
CA LEU A 97 -17.47 -17.37 10.50
C LEU A 97 -17.48 -18.38 11.66
N GLU A 98 -16.33 -18.60 12.33
CA GLU A 98 -16.23 -19.48 13.51
C GLU A 98 -16.96 -18.83 14.70
N GLY A 99 -18.20 -19.26 14.94
CA GLY A 99 -19.07 -18.74 16.01
C GLY A 99 -20.43 -18.25 15.52
N LEU A 100 -20.67 -18.22 14.20
CA LEU A 100 -21.99 -17.93 13.65
C LEU A 100 -22.80 -19.21 13.42
N ASN A 101 -24.13 -19.06 13.42
CA ASN A 101 -25.04 -20.15 13.06
C ASN A 101 -25.10 -20.30 11.54
N LEU A 102 -24.30 -21.22 10.99
CA LEU A 102 -24.16 -21.46 9.56
C LEU A 102 -25.29 -22.36 9.02
N SER A 103 -25.84 -22.02 7.86
CA SER A 103 -26.76 -22.91 7.14
C SER A 103 -26.00 -24.05 6.45
N SER A 104 -26.72 -25.14 6.11
CA SER A 104 -26.16 -26.25 5.32
C SER A 104 -25.54 -25.80 4.00
N ASP A 105 -26.14 -24.80 3.36
CA ASP A 105 -25.65 -24.26 2.09
C ASP A 105 -24.32 -23.52 2.27
N ILE A 106 -24.17 -22.73 3.35
CA ILE A 106 -22.91 -22.06 3.67
C ILE A 106 -21.82 -23.07 4.01
N ILE A 107 -22.14 -24.13 4.76
CA ILE A 107 -21.17 -25.20 5.08
C ILE A 107 -20.70 -25.90 3.80
N LYS A 108 -21.61 -26.14 2.85
CA LYS A 108 -21.28 -26.72 1.55
C LYS A 108 -20.41 -25.79 0.71
N ASP A 109 -20.73 -24.49 0.70
CA ASP A 109 -19.92 -23.45 0.04
C ASP A 109 -18.51 -23.42 0.63
N ILE A 110 -18.36 -23.30 1.95
CA ILE A 110 -17.07 -23.33 2.65
C ILE A 110 -16.28 -24.57 2.25
N SER A 111 -16.91 -25.75 2.31
CA SER A 111 -16.26 -27.02 1.95
C SER A 111 -15.74 -27.02 0.51
N SER A 112 -16.42 -26.33 -0.41
CA SER A 112 -16.02 -26.26 -1.82
C SER A 112 -14.75 -25.44 -2.06
N TYR A 113 -14.48 -24.41 -1.25
CA TYR A 113 -13.35 -23.50 -1.46
C TYR A 113 -12.22 -23.62 -0.42
N SER A 114 -12.47 -24.24 0.73
CA SER A 114 -11.49 -24.35 1.83
C SER A 114 -10.18 -24.98 1.40
N SER A 115 -10.24 -26.10 0.67
CA SER A 115 -9.03 -26.78 0.18
C SER A 115 -8.24 -25.92 -0.80
N LYS A 116 -8.91 -25.06 -1.58
CA LYS A 116 -8.23 -24.14 -2.51
C LYS A 116 -7.41 -23.10 -1.73
N ILE A 117 -7.99 -22.52 -0.67
CA ILE A 117 -7.30 -21.59 0.23
C ILE A 117 -6.08 -22.26 0.88
N GLU A 118 -6.28 -23.44 1.48
CA GLU A 118 -5.20 -24.15 2.17
C GLU A 118 -4.05 -24.53 1.24
N ASN A 119 -4.36 -25.06 0.05
CA ASN A 119 -3.36 -25.43 -0.94
C ASN A 119 -2.56 -24.22 -1.40
N TYR A 120 -3.20 -23.06 -1.63
CA TYR A 120 -2.50 -21.83 -1.99
C TYR A 120 -1.55 -21.37 -0.89
N ILE A 121 -2.01 -21.35 0.36
CA ILE A 121 -1.21 -20.90 1.49
C ILE A 121 0.00 -21.82 1.73
N GLU A 122 -0.17 -23.13 1.58
CA GLU A 122 0.93 -24.07 1.68
C GLU A 122 1.95 -23.90 0.54
N ALA A 123 1.47 -23.68 -0.68
CA ALA A 123 2.34 -23.39 -1.82
C ALA A 123 3.15 -22.10 -1.62
N GLU A 124 2.50 -21.03 -1.13
CA GLU A 124 3.19 -19.76 -0.85
C GLU A 124 4.21 -19.89 0.28
N LYS A 125 3.92 -20.69 1.32
CA LYS A 125 4.90 -21.01 2.37
C LYS A 125 6.13 -21.72 1.83
N GLU A 126 5.94 -22.73 0.98
CA GLU A 126 7.07 -23.49 0.42
C GLU A 126 7.89 -22.61 -0.53
N LYS A 127 7.24 -21.80 -1.36
CA LYS A 127 7.90 -20.77 -2.18
C LYS A 127 8.72 -19.80 -1.33
N ASN A 128 8.14 -19.25 -0.25
CA ASN A 128 8.84 -18.34 0.66
C ASN A 128 10.05 -19.00 1.32
N LYS A 129 9.92 -20.27 1.72
CA LYS A 129 11.05 -21.04 2.27
C LYS A 129 12.19 -21.21 1.26
N GLN A 130 11.88 -21.45 -0.02
CA GLN A 130 12.88 -21.51 -1.08
C GLN A 130 13.57 -20.16 -1.29
N ILE A 131 12.82 -19.06 -1.30
CA ILE A 131 13.37 -17.69 -1.38
C ILE A 131 14.33 -17.42 -0.21
N ILE A 132 13.92 -17.69 1.02
CA ILE A 132 14.78 -17.51 2.20
C ILE A 132 16.04 -18.38 2.13
N SER A 133 15.93 -19.61 1.62
CA SER A 133 17.10 -20.47 1.40
C SER A 133 18.09 -19.84 0.41
N LYS A 134 17.62 -19.30 -0.71
CA LYS A 134 18.46 -18.58 -1.70
C LYS A 134 19.14 -17.37 -1.07
N ILE A 135 18.41 -16.57 -0.27
CA ILE A 135 18.95 -15.40 0.43
C ILE A 135 20.08 -15.81 1.39
N LYS A 136 19.85 -16.80 2.25
CA LYS A 136 20.86 -17.29 3.21
C LYS A 136 22.11 -17.81 2.50
N LEU A 137 21.94 -18.50 1.37
CA LEU A 137 23.05 -19.00 0.56
C LEU A 137 23.86 -17.85 -0.06
N LYS A 138 23.20 -16.81 -0.59
CA LYS A 138 23.84 -15.60 -1.14
C LYS A 138 24.61 -14.81 -0.07
N LEU A 139 24.08 -14.74 1.15
CA LEU A 139 24.67 -13.98 2.26
C LEU A 139 25.89 -14.67 2.90
N GLY A 140 25.86 -16.00 2.98
CA GLY A 140 26.83 -16.77 3.76
C GLY A 140 26.61 -16.69 5.29
N PRO A 141 27.20 -17.60 6.07
CA PRO A 141 26.87 -17.80 7.48
C PRO A 141 27.18 -16.57 8.36
N LYS A 142 28.30 -15.88 8.11
CA LYS A 142 28.67 -14.68 8.88
C LYS A 142 27.66 -13.56 8.72
N SER A 143 27.22 -13.29 7.48
CA SER A 143 26.24 -12.23 7.18
C SER A 143 24.85 -12.59 7.70
N VAL A 144 24.47 -13.88 7.63
CA VAL A 144 23.22 -14.36 8.23
C VAL A 144 23.18 -14.08 9.73
N GLU A 145 24.28 -14.30 10.44
CA GLU A 145 24.37 -14.01 11.88
C GLU A 145 24.42 -12.50 12.17
N ALA A 146 25.07 -11.73 11.31
CA ALA A 146 25.06 -10.26 11.41
C ALA A 146 23.65 -9.68 11.28
N ILE A 147 22.84 -10.15 10.33
CA ILE A 147 21.46 -9.65 10.13
C ILE A 147 20.58 -9.86 11.38
N LYS A 148 20.74 -10.99 12.08
CA LYS A 148 19.97 -11.27 13.30
C LYS A 148 20.33 -10.36 14.47
N THR A 149 21.60 -9.95 14.54
CA THR A 149 22.14 -9.16 15.67
C THR A 149 22.00 -7.66 15.45
N TRP A 150 21.81 -7.23 14.20
CA TRP A 150 21.64 -5.82 13.87
C TRP A 150 20.18 -5.38 14.02
N ASP A 151 20.00 -4.12 14.42
CA ASP A 151 18.75 -3.40 14.68
C ASP A 151 17.48 -4.08 14.12
N ILE A 152 16.68 -4.63 15.03
CA ILE A 152 15.40 -5.32 14.78
C ILE A 152 14.38 -4.47 14.00
N LYS A 153 14.59 -3.15 13.91
CA LYS A 153 13.73 -2.23 13.16
C LYS A 153 14.14 -2.07 11.69
N LYS A 154 15.16 -2.78 11.18
CA LYS A 154 15.57 -2.67 9.77
C LYS A 154 14.86 -3.69 8.88
N LEU A 155 14.54 -3.23 7.67
CA LEU A 155 14.13 -4.10 6.56
C LEU A 155 15.30 -4.24 5.59
N TRP A 156 15.54 -5.46 5.16
CA TRP A 156 16.65 -5.83 4.30
C TRP A 156 16.13 -6.20 2.91
N GLY A 157 16.52 -5.41 1.91
CA GLY A 157 16.10 -5.60 0.53
C GLY A 157 16.94 -6.66 -0.17
N PHE A 158 16.29 -7.51 -0.95
CA PHE A 158 16.96 -8.50 -1.78
C PHE A 158 16.27 -8.59 -3.14
N ASN A 159 17.09 -8.72 -4.19
CA ASN A 159 16.63 -9.21 -5.49
C ASN A 159 16.88 -10.71 -5.58
N ILE A 160 15.80 -11.48 -5.78
CA ILE A 160 15.79 -12.93 -5.99
C ILE A 160 14.98 -13.19 -7.26
N ASP A 161 15.59 -13.87 -8.24
CA ASP A 161 14.95 -14.22 -9.52
C ASP A 161 14.29 -13.01 -10.23
N ASN A 162 14.97 -11.85 -10.23
CA ASN A 162 14.48 -10.57 -10.79
C ASN A 162 13.24 -10.00 -10.07
N LYS A 163 12.96 -10.47 -8.85
CA LYS A 163 11.92 -9.92 -7.99
C LYS A 163 12.53 -9.37 -6.71
N PHE A 164 12.14 -8.15 -6.38
CA PHE A 164 12.56 -7.43 -5.20
C PHE A 164 11.57 -7.62 -4.06
N GLY A 165 12.08 -7.86 -2.86
CA GLY A 165 11.30 -8.01 -1.63
C GLY A 165 12.15 -7.72 -0.41
N TYR A 166 11.52 -7.71 0.76
CA TYR A 166 12.17 -7.32 2.01
C TYR A 166 11.89 -8.29 3.14
N ILE A 167 12.95 -8.57 3.91
CA ILE A 167 12.88 -9.38 5.11
C ILE A 167 13.24 -8.57 6.36
N ASN A 168 12.74 -8.98 7.51
CA ASN A 168 13.24 -8.50 8.80
C ASN A 168 14.45 -9.33 9.27
N SER A 169 14.98 -9.02 10.46
CA SER A 169 16.12 -9.73 11.07
C SER A 169 15.84 -11.20 11.40
N ASN A 170 14.56 -11.59 11.51
CA ASN A 170 14.14 -12.98 11.72
C ASN A 170 14.01 -13.78 10.41
N PHE A 171 14.33 -13.17 9.26
CA PHE A 171 14.11 -13.75 7.93
C PHE A 171 12.63 -13.98 7.62
N GLU A 172 11.73 -13.22 8.24
CA GLU A 172 10.32 -13.15 7.85
C GLU A 172 10.20 -12.18 6.69
N ILE A 173 9.47 -12.57 5.64
CA ILE A 173 9.19 -11.72 4.48
C ILE A 173 8.13 -10.71 4.92
N ILE A 174 8.51 -9.44 4.97
CA ILE A 174 7.62 -8.32 5.32
C ILE A 174 7.01 -7.72 4.06
N ILE A 175 7.82 -7.59 3.01
CA ILE A 175 7.37 -7.14 1.69
C ILE A 175 7.67 -8.29 0.72
N PRO A 176 6.65 -8.83 0.04
CA PRO A 176 6.78 -9.98 -0.84
C PRO A 176 7.73 -9.70 -2.01
N PHE A 177 8.35 -10.78 -2.50
CA PHE A 177 9.24 -10.75 -3.66
C PHE A 177 8.41 -10.72 -4.95
N GLU A 178 7.80 -9.58 -5.23
CA GLU A 178 6.92 -9.38 -6.40
C GLU A 178 7.25 -8.13 -7.24
N TYR A 179 7.99 -7.18 -6.64
CA TYR A 179 8.38 -5.93 -7.29
C TYR A 179 9.52 -6.14 -8.28
N GLU A 180 9.55 -5.33 -9.32
CA GLU A 180 10.63 -5.33 -10.33
C GLU A 180 11.87 -4.59 -9.84
N ASP A 181 11.68 -3.62 -8.94
CA ASP A 181 12.75 -2.74 -8.45
C ASP A 181 12.43 -2.19 -7.05
N GLY A 182 13.47 -1.83 -6.31
CA GLY A 182 13.42 -1.33 -4.93
C GLY A 182 14.81 -0.93 -4.40
N TYR A 183 14.87 -0.43 -3.16
CA TYR A 183 16.12 -0.09 -2.48
C TYR A 183 16.70 -1.27 -1.70
N ASP A 184 18.02 -1.51 -1.79
CA ASP A 184 18.71 -2.57 -1.05
C ASP A 184 18.69 -2.40 0.48
N ARG A 185 18.61 -1.15 0.97
CA ARG A 185 18.60 -0.85 2.40
C ARG A 185 17.54 0.16 2.74
N ILE A 186 16.72 -0.18 3.74
CA ILE A 186 15.70 0.71 4.31
C ILE A 186 16.14 1.09 5.71
N TYR A 187 16.31 2.39 5.93
CA TYR A 187 16.58 2.90 7.26
C TYR A 187 15.28 3.01 8.07
N PRO A 188 15.31 2.83 9.41
CA PRO A 188 14.11 2.85 10.23
C PRO A 188 13.24 4.11 10.10
N GLU A 189 13.84 5.24 9.77
CA GLU A 189 13.19 6.53 9.54
C GLU A 189 12.51 6.65 8.16
N TRP A 190 12.74 5.71 7.24
CA TRP A 190 12.08 5.68 5.94
C TRP A 190 10.75 4.96 6.03
N ASN A 191 9.67 5.73 6.13
CA ASN A 191 8.31 5.19 6.16
C ASN A 191 7.77 4.81 4.77
N TYR A 192 8.43 5.26 3.70
CA TYR A 192 7.94 5.15 2.33
C TYR A 192 9.02 4.58 1.41
N LEU A 193 8.62 3.62 0.59
CA LEU A 193 9.49 2.82 -0.24
C LEU A 193 9.01 2.89 -1.69
N PRO A 194 9.72 3.61 -2.55
CA PRO A 194 9.51 3.52 -3.99
C PRO A 194 9.72 2.09 -4.46
N THR A 195 8.73 1.58 -5.19
CA THR A 195 8.76 0.24 -5.75
C THR A 195 8.21 0.27 -7.17
N LYS A 196 8.68 -0.67 -7.99
CA LYS A 196 8.22 -0.81 -9.38
C LYS A 196 7.40 -2.08 -9.55
N LEU A 197 6.22 -1.96 -10.16
CA LEU A 197 5.31 -3.06 -10.44
C LEU A 197 4.71 -2.86 -11.82
N ASN A 198 4.76 -3.90 -12.67
CA ASN A 198 4.24 -3.87 -14.04
C ASN A 198 4.78 -2.69 -14.87
N GLY A 199 6.08 -2.42 -14.76
CA GLY A 199 6.73 -1.31 -15.47
C GLY A 199 6.45 0.09 -14.91
N LYS A 200 5.63 0.24 -13.85
CA LYS A 200 5.23 1.53 -13.28
C LYS A 200 5.70 1.68 -11.83
N TRP A 201 6.03 2.91 -11.47
CA TRP A 201 6.47 3.26 -10.12
C TRP A 201 5.28 3.65 -9.25
N GLY A 202 5.34 3.17 -8.02
CA GLY A 202 4.47 3.53 -6.91
C GLY A 202 5.30 3.61 -5.64
N ILE A 203 4.63 3.85 -4.52
CA ILE A 203 5.24 3.94 -3.20
C ILE A 203 4.42 3.10 -2.25
N ILE A 204 5.08 2.22 -1.53
CA ILE A 204 4.49 1.44 -0.44
C ILE A 204 5.00 1.97 0.90
N ASP A 205 4.25 1.70 1.95
CA ASP A 205 4.79 1.81 3.30
C ASP A 205 5.57 0.54 3.70
N ARG A 206 6.08 0.54 4.93
CA ARG A 206 6.87 -0.57 5.48
C ARG A 206 6.08 -1.85 5.74
N THR A 207 4.76 -1.82 5.58
CA THR A 207 3.84 -2.95 5.74
C THR A 207 3.36 -3.51 4.40
N ASN A 208 3.95 -3.05 3.29
CA ASN A 208 3.51 -3.35 1.92
C ASN A 208 2.14 -2.74 1.57
N HIS A 209 1.66 -1.74 2.30
CA HIS A 209 0.48 -1.00 1.90
C HIS A 209 0.84 0.02 0.81
N VAL A 210 0.11 -0.01 -0.30
CA VAL A 210 0.30 0.94 -1.41
C VAL A 210 -0.20 2.32 -0.98
N VAL A 211 0.74 3.25 -0.81
CA VAL A 211 0.48 4.67 -0.51
C VAL A 211 0.27 5.44 -1.80
N ILE A 212 1.13 5.21 -2.79
CA ILE A 212 1.02 5.76 -4.14
C ILE A 212 0.97 4.60 -5.12
N THR A 213 -0.10 4.52 -5.90
CA THR A 213 -0.38 3.48 -6.87
C THR A 213 0.70 3.41 -7.96
N HIS A 214 1.02 2.18 -8.37
CA HIS A 214 1.97 1.88 -9.45
C HIS A 214 1.40 2.24 -10.83
N LYS A 215 1.24 3.54 -11.09
CA LYS A 215 0.76 4.08 -12.38
C LYS A 215 1.67 5.16 -12.96
N TYR A 216 2.69 5.57 -12.21
CA TYR A 216 3.59 6.67 -12.58
C TYR A 216 4.84 6.17 -13.30
N GLU A 217 5.46 7.04 -14.10
CA GLU A 217 6.75 6.79 -14.73
C GLU A 217 7.91 6.85 -13.73
N ALA A 218 7.72 7.59 -12.64
CA ALA A 218 8.61 7.68 -11.49
C ALA A 218 7.82 8.15 -10.27
N ALA A 219 8.23 7.77 -9.06
CA ALA A 219 7.61 8.20 -7.81
C ALA A 219 8.65 8.27 -6.68
N TYR A 220 8.78 9.41 -6.02
CA TYR A 220 9.75 9.62 -4.94
C TYR A 220 9.14 10.43 -3.80
N LYS A 221 9.61 10.20 -2.58
CA LYS A 221 9.28 11.05 -1.43
C LYS A 221 9.89 12.44 -1.62
N LEU A 222 9.10 13.48 -1.37
CA LEU A 222 9.50 14.87 -1.54
C LEU A 222 9.54 15.58 -0.17
N GLY A 223 10.73 15.57 0.46
CA GLY A 223 10.97 16.22 1.76
C GLY A 223 10.39 15.46 2.96
N ASN A 224 10.21 16.18 4.07
CA ASN A 224 9.85 15.58 5.37
C ASN A 224 8.35 15.27 5.52
N LYS A 225 7.48 15.93 4.75
CA LYS A 225 6.03 15.69 4.78
C LYS A 225 5.64 14.47 3.95
N ASP A 226 4.38 14.08 4.06
CA ASP A 226 3.76 13.01 3.27
C ASP A 226 3.45 13.46 1.83
N PHE A 227 4.43 14.11 1.18
CA PHE A 227 4.36 14.58 -0.19
C PHE A 227 5.27 13.74 -1.07
N PHE A 228 4.83 13.56 -2.32
CA PHE A 228 5.49 12.71 -3.28
C PHE A 228 5.57 13.42 -4.62
N GLN A 229 6.76 13.42 -5.19
CA GLN A 229 6.98 13.83 -6.56
C GLN A 229 6.74 12.62 -7.46
N VAL A 230 5.88 12.80 -8.45
CA VAL A 230 5.47 11.74 -9.37
C VAL A 230 5.61 12.22 -10.81
N LYS A 231 5.93 11.29 -11.72
CA LYS A 231 6.11 11.59 -13.15
C LYS A 231 5.00 10.96 -14.00
N LYS A 232 4.41 11.74 -14.89
CA LYS A 232 3.40 11.30 -15.85
C LYS A 232 3.55 12.10 -17.15
N ASN A 233 3.51 11.41 -18.30
CA ASN A 233 3.66 12.00 -19.62
C ASN A 233 4.94 12.83 -19.76
N GLY A 234 6.05 12.36 -19.18
CA GLY A 234 7.33 13.07 -19.25
C GLY A 234 7.48 14.25 -18.29
N LYS A 235 6.42 14.68 -17.59
CA LYS A 235 6.42 15.83 -16.68
C LYS A 235 6.21 15.42 -15.22
N LEU A 236 6.70 16.25 -14.31
CA LEU A 236 6.62 16.05 -12.87
C LEU A 236 5.45 16.83 -12.28
N GLY A 237 4.79 16.23 -11.30
CA GLY A 237 3.80 16.85 -10.43
C GLY A 237 4.01 16.41 -8.97
N ILE A 238 3.21 16.96 -8.07
CA ILE A 238 3.27 16.66 -6.63
C ILE A 238 1.91 16.16 -6.18
N VAL A 239 1.91 15.08 -5.41
CA VAL A 239 0.71 14.52 -4.77
C VAL A 239 0.94 14.33 -3.27
N ASP A 240 -0.13 14.33 -2.48
CA ASP A 240 -0.10 13.88 -1.10
C ASP A 240 -0.20 12.34 -0.99
N LYS A 241 -0.17 11.80 0.23
CA LYS A 241 -0.35 10.36 0.50
C LYS A 241 -1.71 9.76 0.13
N ASN A 242 -2.72 10.58 -0.14
CA ASN A 242 -4.01 10.15 -0.64
C ASN A 242 -4.09 10.29 -2.17
N GLU A 243 -2.95 10.54 -2.82
CA GLU A 243 -2.83 10.90 -4.22
C GLU A 243 -3.63 12.14 -4.64
N LYS A 244 -3.97 13.01 -3.68
CA LYS A 244 -4.54 14.32 -4.01
C LYS A 244 -3.45 15.16 -4.64
N MET A 245 -3.75 15.74 -5.79
CA MET A 245 -2.84 16.63 -6.49
C MET A 245 -2.59 17.90 -5.69
N ILE A 246 -1.31 18.19 -5.46
CA ILE A 246 -0.81 19.44 -4.90
C ILE A 246 -0.33 20.33 -6.04
N ALA A 247 0.42 19.77 -7.00
CA ALA A 247 0.91 20.51 -8.16
C ALA A 247 0.77 19.68 -9.43
N ASP A 248 0.39 20.33 -10.54
CA ASP A 248 0.12 19.69 -11.83
C ASP A 248 1.37 19.06 -12.47
N PHE A 249 1.14 18.12 -13.40
CA PHE A 249 2.19 17.46 -14.19
C PHE A 249 2.69 18.35 -15.34
N ILE A 250 3.29 19.49 -15.01
CA ILE A 250 3.82 20.45 -15.99
C ILE A 250 5.32 20.71 -15.85
N TYR A 251 5.90 20.34 -14.72
CA TYR A 251 7.27 20.71 -14.37
C TYR A 251 8.31 19.79 -15.00
N ASP A 252 9.42 20.37 -15.43
CA ASP A 252 10.59 19.66 -15.96
C ASP A 252 11.42 19.05 -14.83
N GLU A 253 11.53 19.78 -13.72
CA GLU A 253 12.27 19.40 -12.51
C GLU A 253 11.52 19.92 -11.28
N ILE A 254 11.60 19.17 -10.18
CA ILE A 254 11.12 19.59 -8.85
C ILE A 254 12.21 19.20 -7.86
N TRP A 255 12.64 20.16 -7.04
CA TRP A 255 13.53 19.92 -5.91
C TRP A 255 12.73 19.85 -4.60
N GLN A 256 13.32 19.23 -3.59
CA GLN A 256 12.64 18.94 -2.32
C GLN A 256 12.11 20.20 -1.62
N PHE A 257 11.10 19.99 -0.75
CA PHE A 257 10.68 21.02 0.19
C PHE A 257 11.80 21.33 1.19
N PHE A 258 12.26 22.58 1.21
CA PHE A 258 13.22 23.06 2.20
C PHE A 258 12.48 23.28 3.52
N GLY A 259 12.74 22.43 4.51
CA GLY A 259 11.93 22.31 5.73
C GLY A 259 11.81 23.58 6.57
N ASN A 260 12.80 24.48 6.51
CA ASN A 260 12.77 25.80 7.13
C ASN A 260 11.92 26.83 6.36
N LEU A 261 11.76 26.66 5.04
CA LEU A 261 11.07 27.61 4.18
C LEU A 261 9.64 27.22 3.81
N GLY A 262 9.32 25.93 3.84
CA GLY A 262 8.00 25.44 3.40
C GLY A 262 7.73 25.63 1.91
N ILE A 263 8.79 25.76 1.09
CA ILE A 263 8.71 25.88 -0.37
C ILE A 263 9.52 24.78 -1.05
N ALA A 264 9.09 24.41 -2.25
CA ALA A 264 9.82 23.55 -3.18
C ALA A 264 10.19 24.35 -4.43
N PHE A 265 11.40 24.18 -4.95
CA PHE A 265 11.78 24.77 -6.23
C PHE A 265 11.27 23.92 -7.38
N VAL A 266 10.74 24.60 -8.40
CA VAL A 266 10.17 23.98 -9.58
C VAL A 266 10.70 24.63 -10.83
N LYS A 267 10.92 23.81 -11.86
CA LYS A 267 11.40 24.25 -13.16
C LYS A 267 10.33 24.03 -14.22
N LEU A 268 10.05 25.08 -14.99
CA LEU A 268 9.13 25.03 -16.12
C LEU A 268 9.77 25.75 -17.31
N ASN A 269 9.90 25.05 -18.44
CA ASN A 269 10.46 25.57 -19.69
C ASN A 269 11.85 26.21 -19.48
N GLY A 270 12.69 25.55 -18.67
CA GLY A 270 14.06 25.98 -18.39
C GLY A 270 14.21 27.09 -17.35
N LYS A 271 13.11 27.63 -16.80
CA LYS A 271 13.13 28.66 -15.76
C LYS A 271 12.74 28.10 -14.40
N TRP A 272 13.33 28.64 -13.35
CA TRP A 272 13.07 28.28 -11.95
C TRP A 272 12.14 29.27 -11.27
N GLY A 273 11.32 28.72 -10.37
CA GLY A 273 10.49 29.44 -9.40
C GLY A 273 10.27 28.55 -8.18
N SER A 274 9.29 28.89 -7.34
CA SER A 274 8.95 28.07 -6.18
C SER A 274 7.44 28.00 -5.96
N LEU A 275 7.02 26.93 -5.31
CA LEU A 275 5.66 26.76 -4.80
C LEU A 275 5.65 26.46 -3.31
N ASN A 276 4.54 26.79 -2.66
CA ASN A 276 4.29 26.39 -1.28
C ASN A 276 3.66 24.99 -1.20
N GLU A 277 3.43 24.52 0.01
CA GLU A 277 2.83 23.20 0.29
C GLU A 277 1.39 23.03 -0.21
N ARG A 278 0.72 24.10 -0.64
CA ARG A 278 -0.59 24.05 -1.29
C ARG A 278 -0.49 24.00 -2.80
N GLY A 279 0.72 24.02 -3.36
CA GLY A 279 0.97 24.08 -4.80
C GLY A 279 0.87 25.48 -5.40
N GLU A 280 0.71 26.51 -4.57
CA GLU A 280 0.61 27.90 -5.05
C GLU A 280 2.02 28.42 -5.34
N ILE A 281 2.22 29.05 -6.50
CA ILE A 281 3.48 29.71 -6.85
C ILE A 281 3.73 30.85 -5.85
N VAL A 282 4.91 30.82 -5.22
CA VAL A 282 5.36 31.86 -4.27
C VAL A 282 6.47 32.72 -4.89
N ILE A 283 7.36 32.10 -5.67
CA ILE A 283 8.37 32.81 -6.46
C ILE A 283 8.06 32.52 -7.93
N ASP A 284 7.83 33.59 -8.69
CA ASP A 284 7.55 33.50 -10.13
C ASP A 284 8.58 32.62 -10.84
N ILE A 285 8.10 31.80 -11.78
CA ILE A 285 8.95 30.92 -12.59
C ILE A 285 9.60 31.73 -13.71
N LYS A 286 10.67 32.45 -13.41
CA LYS A 286 11.37 33.35 -14.34
C LYS A 286 12.89 33.37 -14.20
N TYR A 287 13.43 32.72 -13.18
CA TYR A 287 14.85 32.75 -12.86
C TYR A 287 15.62 31.71 -13.68
N ASP A 288 16.85 32.02 -14.09
CA ASP A 288 17.75 31.07 -14.75
C ASP A 288 18.28 30.02 -13.77
N ASP A 289 18.43 30.41 -12.50
CA ASP A 289 18.84 29.55 -11.39
C ASP A 289 18.26 30.04 -10.06
N LEU A 290 18.03 29.11 -9.13
CA LEU A 290 17.61 29.38 -7.75
C LEU A 290 18.36 28.45 -6.79
N ASP A 291 19.11 29.04 -5.87
CA ASP A 291 19.84 28.29 -4.83
C ASP A 291 19.43 28.75 -3.43
N HIS A 292 19.28 27.77 -2.53
CA HIS A 292 18.95 28.00 -1.14
C HIS A 292 20.22 28.11 -0.30
N ILE A 293 20.60 29.34 0.04
CA ILE A 293 21.62 29.61 1.05
C ILE A 293 20.93 29.88 2.38
N SER A 294 21.13 28.99 3.36
CA SER A 294 20.31 28.91 4.58
C SER A 294 20.48 30.05 5.59
N THR A 295 21.12 31.17 5.23
CA THR A 295 21.28 32.30 6.13
C THR A 295 20.14 33.31 5.91
N ASN A 296 19.22 33.38 6.89
CA ASN A 296 18.17 34.40 6.99
C ASN A 296 17.06 34.39 5.93
N ASP A 297 16.65 33.22 5.43
CA ASP A 297 15.57 33.08 4.43
C ASP A 297 15.81 33.85 3.11
N ILE A 298 17.09 34.05 2.77
CA ILE A 298 17.53 34.70 1.53
C ILE A 298 17.95 33.62 0.54
N LEU A 299 17.48 33.75 -0.69
CA LEU A 299 17.82 32.87 -1.80
C LEU A 299 18.75 33.59 -2.77
N GLU A 300 19.75 32.88 -3.28
CA GLU A 300 20.50 33.36 -4.43
C GLU A 300 19.70 33.04 -5.70
N ALA A 301 19.65 34.01 -6.60
CA ALA A 301 18.90 33.89 -7.84
C ALA A 301 19.72 34.43 -9.00
N GLU A 302 19.59 33.78 -10.16
CA GLU A 302 20.10 34.29 -11.42
C GLU A 302 18.95 34.73 -12.32
N LEU A 303 19.03 35.93 -12.88
CA LEU A 303 18.03 36.47 -13.80
C LEU A 303 18.72 37.15 -14.98
N ASN A 304 18.52 36.59 -16.17
CA ASN A 304 19.15 37.00 -17.42
C ASN A 304 20.68 37.03 -17.32
N GLY A 305 21.28 35.99 -16.73
CA GLY A 305 22.74 35.87 -16.59
C GLY A 305 23.37 36.74 -15.49
N LYS A 306 22.55 37.44 -14.70
CA LYS A 306 23.01 38.30 -13.59
C LYS A 306 22.62 37.72 -12.25
N LYS A 307 23.48 37.86 -11.24
CA LYS A 307 23.23 37.30 -9.90
C LYS A 307 22.68 38.36 -8.96
N GLY A 308 21.70 37.96 -8.15
CA GLY A 308 21.09 38.79 -7.12
C GLY A 308 20.60 37.93 -5.97
N LYS A 309 19.91 38.55 -5.01
CA LYS A 309 19.30 37.85 -3.88
C LYS A 309 17.85 38.24 -3.71
N ILE A 310 17.02 37.27 -3.38
CA ILE A 310 15.59 37.45 -3.13
C ILE A 310 15.19 36.86 -1.78
N ASP A 311 14.11 37.35 -1.20
CA ASP A 311 13.49 36.69 -0.04
C ASP A 311 12.60 35.50 -0.49
N ARG A 312 12.04 34.77 0.47
CA ARG A 312 11.13 33.63 0.22
C ARG A 312 9.84 33.96 -0.54
N LYS A 313 9.51 35.24 -0.71
CA LYS A 313 8.36 35.74 -1.50
C LYS A 313 8.79 36.26 -2.88
N GLY A 314 10.08 36.18 -3.20
CA GLY A 314 10.63 36.68 -4.45
C GLY A 314 10.90 38.20 -4.47
N ASN A 315 10.85 38.87 -3.32
CA ASN A 315 11.21 40.29 -3.24
C ASN A 315 12.72 40.44 -3.33
N ILE A 316 13.20 41.42 -4.09
CA ILE A 316 14.63 41.67 -4.28
C ILE A 316 15.24 42.21 -2.97
N VAL A 317 16.25 41.51 -2.47
CA VAL A 317 17.08 41.89 -1.32
C VAL A 317 18.40 42.49 -1.80
N GLU A 318 19.04 41.86 -2.80
CA GLU A 318 20.20 42.40 -3.51
C GLU A 318 19.92 42.42 -5.02
N PRO A 319 20.16 43.54 -5.72
CA PRO A 319 19.84 43.67 -7.14
C PRO A 319 20.71 42.76 -8.01
N PHE A 320 20.13 42.34 -9.13
CA PHE A 320 20.80 41.52 -10.14
C PHE A 320 21.87 42.33 -10.89
N LYS A 321 23.14 41.98 -10.73
CA LYS A 321 24.28 42.70 -11.33
C LYS A 321 25.25 41.79 -12.07
#